data_AF-A0AAW5MRG7-F1
#
_entry.id   AF-A0AAW5MRG7-F1
#
_cell.length_a   1.000
_cell.length_b   1.000
_cell.length_c   1.000
_cell.angle_alpha   90.00
_cell.angle_beta   90.00
_cell.angle_gamma   90.00
#
_symmetry.space_group_name_H-M   'P 1'
#
loop_
_entity.id
_entity.type
_entity.pdbx_description
1 polymer ?
#
loop_
_entity_poly.entity_id
_entity_poly.type
_entity_poly.pdbx_seq_one_letter_code
_entity_poly.pdbx_strand_id
1 'polypeptide(L)'
;TGGTARLLAEKGQPVTEVSDYTGFPEMMDGRVKTLHPNVHGGILGRRGQDDAIMEEHQIQPIDLVVVNLYPFAQTVAREGCSLEDAGENIDIGGPTMVRSAAKNH
;
A
#
# COMPACT_ATOMS: atom_id res chain seq x y z
N THR A 1 -1.78 6.78 0.80
CA THR A 1 -0.87 6.99 1.94
C THR A 1 -0.13 8.31 1.77
N GLY A 2 0.16 8.99 2.88
CA GLY A 2 1.23 9.99 2.99
C GLY A 2 1.25 10.99 1.83
N GLY A 3 2.29 10.96 1.00
CA GLY A 3 2.47 11.90 -0.10
C GLY A 3 1.33 11.92 -1.13
N THR A 4 0.84 10.75 -1.56
CA THR A 4 -0.27 10.66 -2.53
C THR A 4 -1.56 11.21 -1.94
N ALA A 5 -1.86 10.89 -0.67
CA ALA A 5 -3.07 11.36 -0.02
C ALA A 5 -3.05 12.87 0.19
N ARG A 6 -1.91 13.43 0.64
CA ARG A 6 -1.70 14.87 0.73
C ARG A 6 -1.94 15.57 -0.61
N LEU A 7 -1.34 15.06 -1.69
CA LEU A 7 -1.51 15.65 -3.03
C LEU A 7 -2.97 15.62 -3.49
N LEU A 8 -3.70 14.53 -3.25
CA LEU A 8 -5.13 14.44 -3.59
C LEU A 8 -5.96 15.47 -2.80
N ALA A 9 -5.72 15.58 -1.49
CA ALA A 9 -6.39 16.55 -0.63
C ALA A 9 -6.10 18.01 -1.05
N GLU A 10 -4.84 18.34 -1.38
CA GLU A 10 -4.45 19.66 -1.90
C GLU A 10 -5.14 20.01 -3.22
N LYS A 11 -5.52 19.01 -4.02
CA LYS A 11 -6.30 19.17 -5.24
C LYS A 11 -7.82 19.13 -5.00
N GLY A 12 -8.26 19.17 -3.75
CA GLY A 12 -9.67 19.17 -3.35
C GLY A 12 -10.37 17.84 -3.61
N GLN A 13 -9.63 16.75 -3.82
CA GLN A 13 -10.22 15.43 -3.98
C GLN A 13 -10.46 14.80 -2.60
N PRO A 14 -11.65 14.19 -2.38
CA PRO A 14 -11.88 13.45 -1.16
C PRO A 14 -10.91 12.27 -1.11
N VAL A 15 -10.26 12.10 0.03
CA VAL A 15 -9.28 11.04 0.24
C VAL A 15 -9.37 10.53 1.67
N THR A 16 -9.33 9.21 1.81
CA THR A 16 -9.21 8.54 3.10
C THR A 16 -7.75 8.13 3.28
N GLU A 17 -7.13 8.54 4.39
CA GLU A 17 -5.79 8.06 4.71
C GLU A 17 -5.82 6.58 5.07
N VAL A 18 -4.72 5.88 4.80
CA VAL A 18 -4.66 4.43 5.06
C VAL A 18 -4.76 4.13 6.55
N SER A 19 -4.21 4.98 7.41
CA SER A 19 -4.34 4.84 8.87
C SER A 19 -5.79 4.95 9.34
N ASP A 20 -6.58 5.82 8.72
CA ASP A 20 -8.00 5.97 9.04
C ASP A 20 -8.80 4.76 8.54
N TYR A 21 -8.44 4.23 7.38
CA TYR A 21 -9.04 3.03 6.80
C TYR A 21 -8.72 1.75 7.59
N THR A 22 -7.48 1.59 8.05
CA THR A 22 -7.05 0.38 8.79
C THR A 22 -7.29 0.50 10.29
N GLY A 23 -7.48 1.71 10.82
CA GLY A 23 -7.46 1.99 12.26
C GLY A 23 -6.08 1.82 12.90
N PHE A 24 -5.03 1.67 12.10
CA PHE A 24 -3.69 1.37 12.57
C PHE A 24 -2.70 2.48 12.15
N PRO A 25 -1.93 3.06 13.09
CA PRO A 25 -1.04 4.17 12.78
C PRO A 25 0.13 3.73 11.91
N GLU A 26 0.73 4.68 11.21
CA GLU A 26 2.01 4.47 10.53
C GLU A 26 3.11 4.17 11.58
N MET A 27 3.90 3.12 11.34
CA MET A 27 4.96 2.69 12.25
C MET A 27 6.30 2.47 11.53
N MET A 28 7.38 2.48 12.33
CA MET A 28 8.75 2.20 11.86
C MET A 28 9.14 3.11 10.70
N ASP A 29 8.93 4.42 10.87
CA ASP A 29 9.23 5.45 9.86
C ASP A 29 8.60 5.16 8.48
N GLY A 30 7.32 4.73 8.49
CA GLY A 30 6.57 4.48 7.27
C GLY A 30 6.82 3.16 6.57
N ARG A 31 7.65 2.29 7.16
CA ARG A 31 7.90 0.93 6.66
C ARG A 31 6.66 0.04 6.79
N VAL A 32 5.83 0.26 7.82
CA VAL A 32 4.59 -0.49 8.04
C VAL A 32 3.39 0.46 7.98
N LYS A 33 2.70 0.43 6.84
CA LYS A 33 1.53 1.27 6.54
C LYS A 33 0.39 0.49 5.86
N THR A 34 0.72 -0.27 4.81
CA THR A 34 -0.28 -0.97 3.99
C THR A 34 -0.33 -2.48 4.21
N LEU A 35 0.61 -3.03 5.00
CA LEU A 35 0.68 -4.46 5.33
C LEU A 35 -0.39 -4.83 6.37
N HIS A 36 -1.66 -4.72 5.97
CA HIS A 36 -2.81 -4.87 6.85
C HIS A 36 -3.89 -5.76 6.19
N PRO A 37 -4.60 -6.62 6.95
CA PRO A 37 -5.68 -7.45 6.42
C PRO A 37 -6.78 -6.66 5.70
N ASN A 38 -7.19 -5.50 6.21
CA ASN A 38 -8.21 -4.68 5.52
C ASN A 38 -7.76 -4.20 4.13
N VAL A 39 -6.45 -4.05 3.89
CA VAL A 39 -5.92 -3.68 2.58
C VAL A 39 -5.79 -4.92 1.70
N HIS A 40 -5.05 -5.93 2.16
CA HIS A 40 -4.77 -7.11 1.32
C HIS A 40 -5.98 -8.04 1.16
N GLY A 41 -6.84 -8.16 2.17
CA GLY A 41 -8.12 -8.86 2.08
C GLY A 41 -9.08 -8.16 1.14
N GLY A 42 -9.08 -6.83 1.11
CA GLY A 42 -9.86 -6.07 0.12
C GLY A 42 -9.40 -6.33 -1.31
N ILE A 43 -8.09 -6.46 -1.54
CA ILE A 43 -7.50 -6.74 -2.86
C ILE A 43 -7.68 -8.22 -3.26
N LEU A 44 -7.49 -9.15 -2.33
CA LEU A 44 -7.44 -10.60 -2.61
C LEU A 44 -8.77 -11.33 -2.43
N GLY A 45 -9.77 -10.67 -1.84
CA GLY A 45 -11.09 -11.25 -1.64
C GLY A 45 -11.72 -11.68 -2.95
N ARG A 46 -12.11 -12.95 -3.06
CA ARG A 46 -12.78 -13.49 -4.25
C ARG A 46 -14.28 -13.22 -4.14
N ARG A 47 -14.78 -12.38 -5.04
CA ARG A 47 -16.20 -12.00 -5.09
C ARG A 47 -17.11 -13.23 -5.20
N GLY A 48 -18.14 -13.28 -4.36
CA GLY A 48 -19.08 -14.39 -4.29
C GLY A 48 -18.55 -15.67 -3.62
N GLN A 49 -17.28 -15.70 -3.22
CA GLN A 49 -16.68 -16.83 -2.49
C GLN A 49 -16.28 -16.45 -1.07
N ASP A 50 -15.62 -15.29 -0.91
CA ASP A 50 -15.07 -14.82 0.36
C ASP A 50 -15.93 -13.71 1.00
N ASP A 51 -17.08 -13.37 0.40
CA ASP A 51 -17.93 -12.24 0.83
C ASP A 51 -18.32 -12.34 2.32
N ALA A 52 -18.69 -13.54 2.79
CA ALA A 52 -19.12 -13.75 4.18
C ALA A 52 -17.99 -13.47 5.19
N ILE A 53 -16.77 -13.94 4.92
CA ILE A 53 -15.63 -13.74 5.82
C ILE A 53 -15.10 -12.30 5.73
N MET A 54 -15.20 -11.67 4.56
CA MET A 54 -14.90 -10.25 4.40
C MET A 54 -15.89 -9.39 5.19
N GLU A 55 -17.19 -9.69 5.14
CA GLU A 55 -18.22 -8.99 5.91
C GLU A 55 -18.02 -9.17 7.43
N GLU A 56 -17.77 -10.40 7.88
CA GLU A 56 -17.48 -10.72 9.30
C GLU A 56 -16.35 -9.85 9.88
N HIS A 57 -15.30 -9.61 9.08
CA HIS A 57 -14.14 -8.82 9.48
C HIS A 57 -14.16 -7.37 8.97
N GLN A 58 -15.30 -6.90 8.45
CA GLN A 58 -15.48 -5.54 7.96
C GLN A 58 -14.48 -5.12 6.87
N ILE A 59 -14.04 -6.09 6.05
CA ILE A 59 -13.11 -5.88 4.95
C ILE A 59 -13.91 -5.46 3.71
N GLN A 60 -13.63 -4.25 3.22
CA GLN A 60 -14.24 -3.76 1.98
C GLN A 60 -13.44 -4.21 0.75
N PRO A 61 -14.09 -4.58 -0.37
CA PRO A 61 -13.39 -4.95 -1.59
C PRO A 61 -12.66 -3.75 -2.21
N ILE A 62 -11.51 -4.00 -2.84
CA ILE A 62 -10.70 -3.01 -3.55
C ILE A 62 -10.63 -3.41 -5.03
N ASP A 63 -11.29 -2.61 -5.87
CA ASP A 63 -11.42 -2.86 -7.32
C ASP A 63 -10.23 -2.41 -8.15
N LEU A 64 -9.53 -1.36 -7.71
CA LEU A 64 -8.44 -0.75 -8.46
C LEU A 64 -7.27 -0.47 -7.54
N VAL A 65 -6.10 -0.97 -7.94
CA VAL A 65 -4.84 -0.73 -7.25
C VAL A 65 -3.93 0.07 -8.19
N VAL A 66 -3.63 1.32 -7.81
CA VAL A 66 -2.70 2.19 -8.53
C VAL A 66 -1.46 2.40 -7.67
N VAL A 67 -0.36 1.75 -8.06
CA VAL A 67 0.92 1.78 -7.32
C VAL A 67 2.06 2.03 -8.28
N ASN A 68 2.96 2.94 -7.92
CA ASN A 68 4.30 3.02 -8.50
C ASN A 68 5.32 2.66 -7.41
N LEU A 69 6.47 2.15 -7.83
CA LEU A 69 7.53 1.73 -6.92
C LEU A 69 8.60 2.81 -6.84
N TYR A 70 9.29 2.87 -5.71
CA TYR A 70 10.50 3.68 -5.59
C TYR A 70 11.51 3.29 -6.68
N PRO A 71 12.20 4.26 -7.31
CA PRO A 71 13.13 4.00 -8.39
C PRO A 71 14.46 3.42 -7.86
N PHE A 72 14.39 2.23 -7.28
CA PHE A 72 15.51 1.58 -6.58
C PHE A 72 16.78 1.49 -7.43
N ALA A 73 16.64 1.14 -8.71
CA ALA A 73 17.76 1.09 -9.66
C ALA A 73 18.45 2.45 -9.82
N GLN A 74 17.70 3.55 -9.80
CA GLN A 74 18.27 4.90 -9.85
C GLN A 74 18.94 5.24 -8.51
N THR A 75 18.33 4.87 -7.38
CA THR A 75 18.89 5.08 -6.03
C THR A 75 20.28 4.47 -5.91
N VAL A 76 20.46 3.20 -6.28
CA VAL A 76 21.73 2.47 -6.14
C VAL A 76 22.77 2.86 -7.18
N ALA A 77 22.35 3.48 -8.29
CA ALA A 77 23.26 4.00 -9.31
C ALA A 77 23.88 5.37 -8.95
N ARG A 78 23.36 6.05 -7.91
CA ARG A 78 23.91 7.34 -7.47
C ARG A 78 25.31 7.15 -6.89
N GLU A 79 26.23 8.02 -7.31
CA GLU A 79 27.57 8.07 -6.74
C GLU A 79 27.50 8.37 -5.24
N GLY A 80 28.22 7.58 -4.43
CA GLY A 80 28.21 7.69 -2.97
C GLY A 80 27.02 7.04 -2.25
N CYS A 81 26.15 6.30 -2.95
CA CYS A 81 25.06 5.54 -2.32
C CYS A 81 25.61 4.48 -1.36
N SER A 82 25.25 4.55 -0.09
CA SER A 82 25.63 3.56 0.91
C SER A 82 24.68 2.34 0.89
N LEU A 83 25.08 1.26 1.56
CA LEU A 83 24.20 0.10 1.78
C LEU A 83 22.96 0.47 2.62
N GLU A 84 23.10 1.42 3.54
CA GLU A 84 22.00 1.93 4.35
C GLU A 84 21.01 2.70 3.48
N ASP A 85 21.49 3.60 2.61
CA ASP A 85 20.64 4.31 1.64
C ASP A 85 19.89 3.35 0.72
N ALA A 86 20.58 2.31 0.24
CA ALA A 86 19.94 1.27 -0.55
C ALA A 86 18.87 0.54 0.28
N GLY A 87 19.20 0.14 1.51
CA GLY A 87 18.27 -0.54 2.42
C GLY A 87 16.97 0.23 2.66
N GLU A 88 17.05 1.53 2.90
CA GLU A 88 15.86 2.39 3.11
C GLU A 88 14.98 2.53 1.86
N ASN A 89 15.54 2.33 0.67
CA ASN A 89 14.80 2.44 -0.60
C ASN A 89 14.18 1.11 -1.06
N ILE A 90 14.33 0.03 -0.29
CA ILE A 90 13.67 -1.24 -0.59
C ILE A 90 12.19 -1.13 -0.20
N ASP A 91 11.32 -1.07 -1.21
CA ASP A 91 9.88 -1.05 -1.00
C ASP A 91 9.35 -2.44 -0.67
N ILE A 92 8.58 -2.54 0.41
CA ILE A 92 7.90 -3.77 0.84
C ILE A 92 6.40 -3.70 0.53
N GLY A 93 5.75 -2.58 0.90
CA GLY A 93 4.32 -2.41 0.77
C GLY A 93 3.86 -2.33 -0.69
N GLY A 94 4.56 -1.54 -1.51
CA GLY A 94 4.24 -1.35 -2.93
C GLY A 94 4.25 -2.67 -3.71
N PRO A 95 5.35 -3.45 -3.71
CA PRO A 95 5.40 -4.72 -4.40
C PRO A 95 4.37 -5.73 -3.87
N THR A 96 4.08 -5.73 -2.56
CA THR A 96 3.07 -6.63 -1.99
C THR A 96 1.67 -6.31 -2.51
N MET A 97 1.30 -5.03 -2.61
CA MET A 97 0.01 -4.60 -3.18
C MET A 97 -0.09 -4.93 -4.67
N VAL A 98 0.95 -4.64 -5.46
CA VAL A 98 0.99 -4.96 -6.90
C VAL A 98 0.83 -6.46 -7.12
N ARG A 99 1.55 -7.29 -6.36
CA ARG A 99 1.46 -8.76 -6.45
C ARG A 99 0.10 -9.29 -5.99
N SER A 100 -0.50 -8.67 -4.97
CA SER A 100 -1.84 -9.02 -4.51
C SER A 100 -2.88 -8.77 -5.60
N ALA A 101 -2.84 -7.58 -6.22
CA ALA A 101 -3.76 -7.20 -7.29
C ALA A 101 -3.57 -8.09 -8.53
N ALA A 102 -2.33 -8.33 -8.95
CA ALA A 102 -2.04 -9.19 -10.10
C ALA A 102 -2.46 -10.64 -9.89
N LYS A 103 -2.47 -11.13 -8.64
CA LYS A 103 -2.95 -12.49 -8.33
C LYS A 103 -4.47 -12.62 -8.47
N ASN A 104 -5.23 -11.57 -8.19
CA ASN A 104 -6.70 -11.57 -8.15
C ASN A 104 -7.33 -10.88 -9.38
N HIS A 105 -6.73 -11.10 -10.56
CA HIS A 105 -7.20 -10.55 -11.84
C HIS A 105 -8.45 -11.25 -12.38
#